data_AF-A0A8H9IPC9-F1
#
_entry.id   AF-A0A8H9IPC9-F1
#
_cell.length_a   1.000
_cell.length_b   1.000
_cell.length_c   1.000
_cell.angle_alpha   90.00
_cell.angle_beta   90.00
_cell.angle_gamma   90.00
#
_symmetry.space_group_name_H-M   'P 1'
#
loop_
_entity.id
_entity.type
_entity.pdbx_description
1 polymer ?
#
loop_
_entity_poly.entity_id
_entity_poly.type
_entity_poly.pdbx_seq_one_letter_code
_entity_poly.pdbx_strand_id
1 'polypeptide(L)' 'MIVRRLFKSAVVLGLAALMAACSTSKPGGGAMSKLFNECTWDRESCMHNGRYDADEREYAEQEAKDLNRQSAARLRRSR' A
#
# COMPACT_ATOMS: atom_id res chain seq x y z
N MET A 1 11.61 42.96 2.05
CA MET A 1 12.72 41.99 2.19
C MET A 1 12.49 40.94 3.28
N ILE A 2 12.00 41.32 4.48
CA ILE A 2 11.75 40.40 5.60
C ILE A 2 10.78 39.26 5.27
N VAL A 3 9.65 39.55 4.62
CA VAL A 3 8.63 38.54 4.27
C VAL A 3 9.19 37.43 3.36
N ARG A 4 10.05 37.80 2.41
CA ARG A 4 10.71 36.85 1.50
C ARG A 4 11.75 35.97 2.22
N ARG A 5 12.37 36.46 3.30
CA ARG A 5 13.27 35.65 4.14
C ARG A 5 12.49 34.67 5.00
N LEU A 6 11.40 35.12 5.62
CA LEU A 6 10.52 34.27 6.44
C LEU A 6 9.93 33.12 5.61
N PHE A 7 9.47 33.40 4.38
CA PHE A 7 8.92 32.37 3.50
C PHE A 7 9.96 31.32 3.10
N LYS A 8 11.19 31.76 2.75
CA LYS A 8 12.29 30.83 2.44
C LYS A 8 12.65 29.95 3.64
N SER A 9 12.72 30.53 4.83
CA SER A 9 12.99 29.77 6.05
C SER A 9 11.89 28.76 6.36
N ALA A 10 10.61 29.14 6.17
CA ALA A 10 9.49 28.24 6.38
C ALA A 10 9.51 27.05 5.40
N VAL A 11 9.82 27.28 4.13
CA VAL A 11 9.98 26.21 3.12
C VAL A 11 11.12 25.26 3.50
N VAL A 12 12.28 25.80 3.91
CA VAL A 12 13.44 24.98 4.31
C VAL A 12 13.13 24.16 5.57
N LEU A 13 12.49 24.77 6.57
CA LEU A 13 12.09 24.08 7.81
C LEU A 13 11.02 23.00 7.55
N GLY A 14 10.05 23.29 6.67
CA GLY A 14 9.04 22.31 6.27
C GLY A 14 9.66 21.10 5.56
N LEU A 15 10.60 21.34 4.65
CA LEU A 15 11.31 20.26 3.95
C LEU A 15 12.14 19.40 4.91
N ALA A 16 12.83 20.04 5.87
CA ALA A 16 13.61 19.35 6.88
C ALA A 16 12.74 18.46 7.79
N ALA A 17 11.54 18.95 8.17
CA ALA A 17 10.59 18.17 8.97
C ALA A 17 10.05 16.94 8.23
N LEU A 18 9.74 17.07 6.93
CA LEU A 18 9.30 15.94 6.10
C LEU A 18 10.39 14.87 5.97
N MET A 19 11.65 15.27 5.81
CA MET A 19 12.78 14.34 5.71
C MET A 19 13.06 13.63 7.04
N ALA A 20 12.97 14.33 8.18
CA ALA A 20 13.16 13.73 9.51
C ALA A 20 12.09 12.69 9.86
N ALA A 21 10.85 12.89 9.40
CA ALA A 21 9.76 11.93 9.57
C ALA A 21 9.98 10.61 8.82
N CYS A 22 10.83 10.60 7.77
CA CYS A 22 11.15 9.42 6.99
C CYS A 22 12.27 8.54 7.61
N SER A 23 12.92 9.01 8.69
CA SER A 23 14.04 8.31 9.34
C SER A 23 13.67 7.51 10.58
N THR A 24 12.38 7.39 10.93
CA THR A 24 11.92 6.49 12.00
C THR A 24 11.82 5.05 11.47
N SER A 25 12.97 4.48 11.13
CA SER A 25 13.14 3.04 10.94
C SER A 25 13.49 2.44 12.30
N LYS A 26 12.48 2.03 13.06
CA LYS A 26 12.68 1.05 14.16
C LYS A 26 13.35 -0.19 13.55
N PRO A 27 14.42 -0.75 14.14
CA PRO A 27 14.98 -2.02 13.71
C PRO A 27 14.03 -3.13 14.17
N GLY A 28 13.08 -3.44 13.30
CA GLY A 28 11.97 -4.36 13.52
C GLY A 28 11.09 -4.37 12.29
N GLY A 29 11.67 -4.82 11.17
CA GLY A 29 11.00 -4.93 9.88
C GLY A 29 9.76 -5.81 10.00
N GLY A 30 8.60 -5.29 9.59
CA GLY A 30 7.36 -6.09 9.58
C GLY A 30 6.12 -5.36 9.08
N ALA A 31 6.02 -4.04 9.24
CA ALA A 31 4.84 -3.29 8.80
C ALA A 31 5.08 -2.47 7.51
N MET A 32 6.20 -1.75 7.41
CA MET A 32 6.41 -0.79 6.31
C MET A 32 6.63 -1.49 4.95
N SER A 33 7.44 -2.56 4.90
CA SER A 33 7.66 -3.35 3.68
C SER A 33 6.38 -4.06 3.18
N LYS A 34 5.38 -4.23 4.05
CA LYS A 34 4.08 -4.78 3.69
C LYS A 34 3.13 -3.70 3.16
N LEU A 35 3.27 -2.46 3.64
CA LEU A 35 2.49 -1.31 3.17
C LEU A 35 2.94 -0.82 1.79
N PHE A 36 4.23 -0.85 1.49
CA PHE A 36 4.79 -0.39 0.21
C PHE A 36 5.40 -1.58 -0.53
N ASN A 37 4.57 -2.30 -1.28
CA ASN A 37 5.02 -3.30 -2.23
C ASN A 37 4.75 -2.81 -3.67
N GLU A 38 5.16 -3.58 -4.67
CA GLU A 38 4.98 -3.25 -6.08
C GLU A 38 3.50 -2.98 -6.43
N CYS A 39 2.59 -3.74 -5.83
CA CYS A 39 1.13 -3.57 -5.98
C CYS A 39 0.58 -2.32 -5.30
N THR A 40 1.30 -1.72 -4.34
CA THR A 40 0.93 -0.44 -3.73
C THR A 40 1.20 0.71 -4.70
N TRP A 41 2.29 0.63 -5.46
CA TRP A 41 2.71 1.69 -6.39
C TRP A 41 2.02 1.55 -7.74
N ASP A 42 1.88 0.32 -8.23
CA ASP A 42 1.15 -0.01 -9.44
C ASP A 42 0.18 -1.15 -9.12
N ARG A 43 -1.08 -0.79 -8.88
CA ARG A 43 -2.11 -1.80 -8.60
C ARG A 43 -2.37 -2.67 -9.82
N GLU A 44 -2.35 -2.10 -11.01
CA GLU A 44 -2.75 -2.79 -12.24
C GLU A 44 -1.77 -3.91 -12.60
N SER A 45 -0.47 -3.73 -12.30
CA SER A 45 0.54 -4.78 -12.50
C SER A 45 0.26 -6.06 -11.70
N CYS A 46 -0.45 -5.95 -10.59
CA CYS A 46 -0.80 -7.08 -9.72
C CYS A 46 -2.23 -7.60 -9.90
N MET A 47 -3.05 -6.90 -10.68
CA MET A 47 -4.41 -7.36 -10.98
C MET A 47 -4.35 -8.32 -12.16
N HIS A 48 -4.91 -9.52 -11.99
CA HIS A 48 -5.12 -10.43 -13.10
C HIS A 48 -6.24 -9.87 -13.99
N ASN A 49 -5.83 -9.22 -15.08
CA ASN A 49 -6.73 -8.60 -16.04
C ASN A 49 -6.86 -9.52 -17.27
N GLY A 50 -7.95 -10.29 -17.34
CA GLY A 50 -8.18 -11.19 -18.46
C GLY A 50 -9.16 -12.31 -18.18
N ARG A 51 -9.37 -13.18 -19.18
CA ARG A 51 -10.02 -14.47 -18.97
C ARG A 51 -8.98 -15.41 -18.36
N TYR A 52 -9.40 -16.22 -17.39
CA TYR A 52 -8.60 -17.36 -16.95
C TYR A 52 -8.28 -18.28 -18.13
N ASP A 53 -7.18 -19.02 -18.01
CA ASP A 53 -6.82 -20.05 -18.98
C ASP A 53 -7.96 -21.07 -19.12
N ALA A 54 -8.16 -21.56 -20.35
CA ALA A 54 -9.39 -22.27 -20.71
C ALA A 54 -9.61 -23.55 -19.88
N ASP A 55 -8.53 -24.19 -19.47
CA ASP A 55 -8.45 -25.37 -18.62
C ASP A 55 -8.44 -25.05 -17.11
N GLU A 56 -8.13 -23.81 -16.73
CA GLU A 56 -8.07 -23.40 -15.32
C GLU A 56 -9.29 -22.60 -14.85
N ARG A 57 -10.17 -22.17 -15.77
CA ARG A 57 -11.30 -21.27 -15.45
C ARG A 57 -12.18 -21.77 -14.31
N GLU A 58 -12.59 -23.04 -14.34
CA GLU A 58 -13.47 -23.60 -13.29
C GLU A 58 -12.78 -23.64 -11.93
N TYR A 59 -11.50 -24.05 -11.91
CA TYR A 59 -10.69 -24.04 -10.70
C TYR A 59 -10.50 -22.63 -10.16
N ALA A 60 -10.15 -21.67 -11.02
CA ALA A 60 -9.91 -20.29 -10.65
C ALA A 60 -11.18 -19.60 -10.09
N GLU A 61 -12.35 -19.84 -10.70
CA GLU A 61 -13.62 -19.32 -10.20
C GLU A 61 -14.01 -19.92 -8.84
N GLN A 62 -13.80 -21.23 -8.66
CA GLN A 62 -14.06 -21.91 -7.40
C GLN A 62 -13.13 -21.40 -6.28
N GLU A 63 -11.83 -21.27 -6.57
CA GLU A 63 -10.85 -20.77 -5.61
C GLU A 63 -11.14 -19.30 -5.23
N ALA A 64 -11.48 -18.46 -6.20
CA ALA A 64 -11.87 -17.06 -5.94
C ALA A 64 -13.09 -16.97 -5.00
N LYS A 65 -14.08 -17.84 -5.19
CA LYS A 65 -15.26 -17.93 -4.32
C LYS A 65 -14.89 -18.31 -2.89
N ASP A 66 -13.97 -19.26 -2.72
CA ASP A 66 -13.53 -19.72 -1.41
C ASP A 66 -12.68 -18.68 -0.68
N LEU A 67 -11.80 -17.97 -1.38
CA LEU A 67 -11.06 -16.83 -0.85
C LEU A 67 -11.99 -15.68 -0.40
N ASN A 68 -13.04 -15.39 -1.16
CA ASN A 68 -14.04 -14.38 -0.79
C ASN A 68 -14.79 -14.78 0.49
N ARG A 69 -15.19 -16.06 0.62
CA ARG A 69 -15.82 -16.58 1.85
C ARG A 69 -14.90 -16.47 3.05
N GLN A 70 -13.63 -16.84 2.90
CA GLN A 70 -12.63 -16.72 3.97
C GLN A 70 -12.43 -15.27 4.41
N SER A 71 -12.33 -14.35 3.45
CA SER A 71 -12.20 -12.92 3.70
C SER A 71 -13.41 -12.36 4.43
N ALA A 72 -14.63 -12.70 3.99
CA ALA A 72 -15.86 -12.34 4.67
C ALA A 72 -15.94 -12.89 6.10
N ALA A 73 -15.51 -14.14 6.31
CA ALA A 73 -15.46 -14.74 7.65
C ALA A 73 -14.44 -14.04 8.56
N ARG A 74 -13.29 -13.61 8.04
CA ARG A 74 -12.32 -12.78 8.79
C ARG A 74 -12.95 -11.45 9.21
N LEU A 75 -13.58 -10.73 8.28
CA LEU A 75 -14.24 -9.45 8.56
C LEU A 75 -15.36 -9.57 9.60
N ARG A 76 -16.13 -10.67 9.57
CA ARG A 76 -17.17 -10.96 10.55
C ARG A 76 -16.63 -11.24 11.95
N ARG A 77 -15.44 -11.86 12.06
CA ARG A 77 -14.80 -12.15 13.36
C ARG A 77 -14.13 -10.92 13.97
N SER A 78 -13.76 -9.93 13.15
CA SER A 78 -13.14 -8.69 13.62
C SER A 78 -14.14 -7.58 13.99
N ARG A 79 -15.44 -7.85 13.90
CA ARG A 79 -16.51 -6.92 14.25
C ARG A 79 -17.15 -7.35 15.57
#